data_AF-A0AAV2FFB6-F1
#
_entry.id   AF-A0AAV2FFB6-F1
#
_cell.length_a   1.000
_cell.length_b   1.000
_cell.length_c   1.000
_cell.angle_alpha   90.00
_cell.angle_beta   90.00
_cell.angle_gamma   90.00
#
_symmetry.space_group_name_H-M   'P 1'
#
loop_
_entity.id
_entity.type
_entity.pdbx_description
1 polymer ?
#
loop_
_entity_poly.entity_id
_entity_poly.type
_entity_poly.pdbx_seq_one_letter_code
_entity_poly.pdbx_strand_id
1 'polypeptide(L)'
;MGSRDFGAIKRMFLVSVSNYCANHAQCPVIIIKGKGMEEETSSYTNKVCRYLDELDILFEALDHSKCIRKVVFDLSLARGLDYYTGVIYQAVFKGTTQVGSIAAGGRYDNLIGMYGTKQVPAVGVSLGIERVFAIMEQVQKDRNQVR
;
A
#
# COMPACT_ATOMS: atom_id res chain seq x y z
N MET A 1 14.83 2.80 -0.78
CA MET A 1 15.84 3.39 0.13
C MET A 1 16.88 2.34 0.46
N GLY A 2 18.13 2.55 0.02
CA GLY A 2 19.22 1.58 0.18
C GLY A 2 19.75 1.56 1.61
N SER A 3 20.07 0.36 2.10
CA SER A 3 20.50 0.02 3.47
C SER A 3 21.93 0.43 3.83
N ARG A 4 22.49 1.46 3.17
CA ARG A 4 23.90 1.83 3.32
C ARG A 4 24.25 2.40 4.71
N ASP A 5 23.28 2.91 5.47
CA ASP A 5 23.51 3.53 6.78
C ASP A 5 22.97 2.75 8.00
N PHE A 6 22.51 1.51 7.84
CA PHE A 6 21.96 0.75 8.96
C PHE A 6 22.90 -0.34 9.50
N GLY A 7 23.04 -0.43 10.82
CA GLY A 7 23.88 -1.43 11.50
C GLY A 7 23.48 -2.89 11.24
N ALA A 8 24.39 -3.83 11.55
CA ALA A 8 24.31 -5.24 11.14
C ALA A 8 22.98 -5.94 11.49
N ILE A 9 22.42 -5.68 12.68
CA ILE A 9 21.16 -6.29 13.14
C ILE A 9 19.97 -5.77 12.34
N LYS A 10 19.93 -4.46 12.05
CA LYS A 10 18.84 -3.85 11.26
C LYS A 10 18.91 -4.26 9.79
N ARG A 11 20.11 -4.50 9.25
CA ARG A 11 20.31 -5.10 7.92
C ARG A 11 19.72 -6.51 7.84
N MET A 12 19.91 -7.35 8.86
CA MET A 12 19.38 -8.72 8.84
C MET A 12 17.85 -8.76 8.80
N PHE A 13 17.18 -7.87 9.55
CA PHE A 13 15.72 -7.76 9.53
C PHE A 13 15.18 -7.14 8.22
N LEU A 14 15.83 -6.09 7.72
CA LEU A 14 15.48 -5.47 6.45
C LEU A 14 15.78 -6.38 5.25
N VAL A 15 16.81 -7.23 5.30
CA VAL A 15 17.08 -8.21 4.25
C VAL A 15 15.98 -9.26 4.22
N SER A 16 15.48 -9.74 5.36
CA SER A 16 14.37 -10.71 5.37
C SER A 16 13.08 -10.11 4.82
N VAL A 17 12.68 -8.91 5.29
CA VAL A 17 11.46 -8.23 4.83
C VAL A 17 11.61 -7.74 3.38
N SER A 18 12.76 -7.18 3.01
CA SER A 18 13.01 -6.71 1.64
C SER A 18 13.14 -7.86 0.65
N ASN A 19 13.74 -9.00 1.04
CA ASN A 19 13.83 -10.19 0.18
C ASN A 19 12.48 -10.91 0.09
N TYR A 20 11.70 -10.93 1.16
CA TYR A 20 10.32 -11.42 1.12
C TYR A 20 9.45 -10.53 0.22
N CYS A 21 9.50 -9.21 0.38
CA CYS A 21 8.78 -8.28 -0.49
C CYS A 21 9.25 -8.37 -1.95
N ALA A 22 10.56 -8.51 -2.21
CA ALA A 22 11.07 -8.65 -3.58
C ALA A 22 10.60 -9.93 -4.29
N ASN A 23 10.37 -11.02 -3.54
CA ASN A 23 10.00 -12.32 -4.11
C ASN A 23 8.51 -12.67 -3.96
N HIS A 24 7.77 -12.02 -3.04
CA HIS A 24 6.40 -12.37 -2.68
C HIS A 24 5.45 -11.17 -2.61
N ALA A 25 5.94 -9.94 -2.47
CA ALA A 25 5.07 -8.77 -2.56
C ALA A 25 4.99 -8.33 -4.03
N GLN A 26 3.77 -8.30 -4.58
CA GLN A 26 3.49 -7.58 -5.81
C GLN A 26 3.47 -6.07 -5.52
N CYS A 27 4.61 -5.52 -5.11
CA CYS A 27 4.85 -4.09 -5.02
C CYS A 27 5.86 -3.66 -6.09
N PRO A 28 5.66 -2.54 -6.80
CA PRO A 28 6.39 -2.27 -8.03
C PRO A 28 7.68 -1.53 -7.71
N VAL A 29 8.83 -2.22 -7.72
CA VAL A 29 10.14 -1.53 -7.67
C VAL A 29 11.18 -2.21 -8.58
N ILE A 30 11.69 -1.38 -9.50
CA ILE A 30 12.98 -1.33 -10.21
C ILE A 30 13.58 -2.64 -10.72
N ILE A 31 13.61 -2.75 -12.07
CA ILE A 31 14.38 -3.74 -12.81
C ILE A 31 15.81 -3.21 -13.02
N ILE A 32 16.81 -3.81 -12.37
CA ILE A 32 18.22 -3.68 -12.77
C ILE A 32 18.49 -4.77 -13.82
N LYS A 33 18.80 -4.35 -15.04
CA LYS A 33 19.06 -5.25 -16.18
C LYS A 33 20.38 -6.01 -15.96
N GLY A 34 20.29 -7.24 -15.45
CA GLY A 34 21.37 -8.23 -15.52
C GLY A 34 21.31 -9.00 -16.85
N LYS A 35 22.44 -9.14 -17.53
CA LYS A 35 22.55 -9.91 -18.78
C LYS A 35 22.26 -11.40 -18.51
N GLY A 36 21.20 -11.97 -19.10
CA GLY A 36 21.03 -13.44 -19.16
C GLY A 36 19.66 -14.06 -18.87
N MET A 37 18.55 -13.32 -18.80
CA MET A 37 17.21 -13.90 -18.55
C MET A 37 16.16 -13.24 -19.47
N GLU A 38 15.87 -13.84 -20.63
CA GLU A 38 15.02 -13.21 -21.66
C GLU A 38 13.52 -13.59 -21.53
N GLU A 39 13.19 -14.84 -21.17
CA GLU A 39 11.78 -15.30 -21.10
C GLU A 39 11.05 -14.89 -19.80
N GLU A 40 11.66 -15.09 -18.63
CA GLU A 40 11.04 -14.69 -17.34
C GLU A 40 10.85 -13.17 -17.27
N THR A 41 11.83 -12.39 -17.75
CA THR A 41 11.77 -10.93 -17.79
C THR A 41 10.58 -10.41 -18.60
N SER A 42 10.21 -11.10 -19.68
CA SER A 42 9.05 -10.72 -20.52
C SER A 42 7.73 -10.87 -19.75
N SER A 43 7.55 -11.97 -19.02
CA SER A 43 6.35 -12.22 -18.20
C SER A 43 6.20 -11.19 -17.07
N TYR A 44 7.28 -10.88 -16.36
CA TYR A 44 7.27 -9.86 -15.32
C TYR A 44 7.00 -8.47 -15.88
N THR A 45 7.58 -8.12 -17.03
CA THR A 45 7.35 -6.83 -17.69
C THR A 45 5.88 -6.65 -18.06
N ASN A 46 5.25 -7.68 -18.62
CA ASN A 46 3.82 -7.65 -18.97
C ASN A 46 2.91 -7.48 -17.74
N LYS A 47 3.24 -8.15 -16.62
CA LYS A 47 2.52 -7.96 -15.35
C LYS A 47 2.66 -6.53 -14.85
N VAL A 48 3.88 -5.97 -14.87
CA VAL A 48 4.12 -4.58 -14.45
C VAL A 48 3.34 -3.60 -15.31
N CYS A 49 3.37 -3.73 -16.63
CA CYS A 49 2.60 -2.86 -17.52
C CYS A 49 1.11 -2.89 -17.18
N ARG A 50 0.54 -4.08 -16.96
CA ARG A 50 -0.86 -4.21 -16.55
C ARG A 50 -1.17 -3.45 -15.25
N TYR A 51 -0.29 -3.52 -14.25
CA TYR A 51 -0.49 -2.78 -12.99
C TYR A 51 -0.38 -1.27 -13.18
N LEU A 52 0.48 -0.80 -14.08
CA LEU A 52 0.57 0.61 -14.43
C LEU A 52 -0.70 1.08 -15.13
N ASP A 53 -1.24 0.29 -16.07
CA ASP A 53 -2.51 0.58 -16.73
C ASP A 53 -3.68 0.66 -15.72
N GLU A 54 -3.71 -0.25 -14.73
CA GLU A 54 -4.70 -0.21 -13.64
C GLU A 54 -4.54 1.04 -12.75
N LEU A 55 -3.31 1.49 -12.51
CA LEU A 55 -3.04 2.72 -11.78
C LEU A 55 -3.47 3.96 -12.57
N ASP A 56 -3.26 3.99 -13.89
CA ASP A 56 -3.68 5.11 -14.73
C ASP A 56 -5.20 5.28 -14.69
N ILE A 57 -5.96 4.18 -14.80
CA ILE A 57 -7.42 4.19 -14.65
C ILE A 57 -7.83 4.72 -13.26
N LEU A 58 -7.13 4.31 -12.20
CA LEU A 58 -7.39 4.78 -10.84
C LEU A 58 -7.14 6.29 -10.72
N PHE A 59 -6.02 6.80 -11.26
CA PHE A 59 -5.69 8.21 -11.20
C PHE A 59 -6.66 9.08 -12.01
N GLU A 60 -7.11 8.59 -13.17
CA GLU A 60 -8.17 9.25 -13.95
C GLU A 60 -9.49 9.33 -13.16
N ALA A 61 -9.89 8.24 -12.51
CA ALA A 61 -11.07 8.23 -11.64
C ALA A 61 -10.93 9.16 -10.41
N LEU A 62 -9.73 9.25 -9.85
CA LEU A 62 -9.43 10.16 -8.74
C LEU A 62 -9.45 11.64 -9.16
N ASP A 63 -9.07 11.95 -10.40
CA ASP A 63 -9.14 13.30 -10.95
C ASP A 63 -10.59 13.71 -11.21
N HIS A 64 -11.39 12.84 -11.83
CA HIS A 64 -12.82 13.06 -12.05
C HIS A 64 -13.60 13.24 -10.73
N SER A 65 -13.21 12.53 -9.67
CA SER A 65 -13.80 12.68 -8.33
C SER A 65 -13.28 13.88 -7.53
N LYS A 66 -12.34 14.67 -8.09
CA LYS A 66 -11.68 15.82 -7.43
C LYS A 66 -10.97 15.45 -6.12
N CYS A 67 -10.61 14.18 -5.98
CA CYS A 67 -9.95 13.64 -4.80
C CYS A 67 -8.43 13.51 -4.97
N ILE A 68 -7.91 13.67 -6.19
CA ILE A 68 -6.49 13.52 -6.52
C ILE A 68 -5.56 14.28 -5.56
N ARG A 69 -5.92 15.49 -5.15
CA ARG A 69 -5.13 16.34 -4.23
C ARG A 69 -5.00 15.78 -2.81
N LYS A 70 -5.82 14.80 -2.44
CA LYS A 70 -5.80 14.14 -1.13
C LYS A 70 -5.00 12.83 -1.15
N VAL A 71 -4.60 12.37 -2.33
CA VAL A 71 -3.89 11.10 -2.53
C VAL A 71 -2.41 11.38 -2.74
N VAL A 72 -1.57 10.52 -2.15
CA VAL A 72 -0.13 10.49 -2.39
C VAL A 72 0.22 9.07 -2.80
N PHE A 73 0.91 8.93 -3.93
CA PHE A 73 1.43 7.64 -4.37
C PHE A 73 2.72 7.33 -3.62
N ASP A 74 2.76 6.20 -2.91
CA ASP A 74 3.88 5.79 -2.07
C ASP A 74 4.25 4.33 -2.35
N LEU A 75 5.38 4.14 -3.03
CA LEU A 75 5.94 2.82 -3.34
C LEU A 75 6.48 2.08 -2.11
N SER A 76 6.67 2.77 -0.99
CA SER A 76 7.11 2.16 0.27
C SER A 76 5.96 1.53 1.05
N LEU A 77 4.71 1.81 0.66
CA LEU A 77 3.54 1.21 1.27
C LEU A 77 3.51 -0.29 0.94
N ALA A 78 3.92 -1.10 1.90
CA ALA A 78 3.73 -2.54 1.91
C ALA A 78 2.88 -2.91 3.12
N ARG A 79 1.94 -3.84 2.95
CA ARG A 79 1.11 -4.35 4.04
C ARG A 79 1.55 -5.76 4.39
N GLY A 80 1.55 -6.08 5.69
CA GLY A 80 1.94 -7.39 6.20
C GLY A 80 0.90 -8.50 5.98
N LEU A 81 0.02 -8.36 4.99
CA LEU A 81 -1.03 -9.31 4.66
C LEU A 81 -0.87 -9.67 3.18
N ASP A 82 -0.65 -10.95 2.93
CA ASP A 82 -0.35 -11.55 1.63
C ASP A 82 -1.59 -11.77 0.74
N TYR A 83 -2.79 -11.46 1.24
CA TYR A 83 -4.03 -11.62 0.49
C TYR A 83 -4.32 -10.51 -0.53
N TYR A 84 -3.56 -9.40 -0.52
CA TYR A 84 -3.74 -8.33 -1.50
C TYR A 84 -3.16 -8.72 -2.86
N THR A 85 -3.94 -8.46 -3.91
CA THR A 85 -3.66 -8.87 -5.30
C THR A 85 -3.50 -7.70 -6.27
N GLY A 86 -3.75 -6.48 -5.80
CA GLY A 86 -3.70 -5.25 -6.58
C GLY A 86 -3.50 -4.03 -5.70
N VAL A 87 -4.18 -2.91 -6.02
CA VAL A 87 -4.01 -1.65 -5.28
C VAL A 87 -4.23 -1.82 -3.78
N ILE A 88 -3.36 -1.19 -3.00
CA ILE A 88 -3.49 -1.04 -1.56
C ILE A 88 -3.47 0.45 -1.22
N TYR A 89 -4.24 0.84 -0.21
CA TYR A 89 -4.35 2.22 0.20
C TYR A 89 -4.45 2.33 1.72
N GLN A 90 -3.97 3.47 2.21
CA GLN A 90 -3.97 3.83 3.62
C GLN A 90 -4.40 5.28 3.76
N ALA A 91 -5.33 5.54 4.68
CA ALA A 91 -5.70 6.88 5.10
C ALA A 91 -4.98 7.23 6.39
N VAL A 92 -4.33 8.39 6.40
CA VAL A 92 -3.64 8.96 7.57
C VAL A 92 -4.21 10.33 7.86
N PHE A 93 -4.31 10.66 9.15
CA PHE A 93 -4.75 11.98 9.57
C PHE A 93 -3.59 12.99 9.48
N LYS A 94 -3.83 14.12 8.81
CA LYS A 94 -2.85 15.22 8.64
C LYS A 94 -3.06 16.34 9.66
N GLY A 95 -3.08 15.99 10.95
CA GLY A 95 -3.17 16.97 12.05
C GLY A 95 -1.97 16.90 13.00
N THR A 96 -2.07 17.63 14.11
CA THR A 96 -1.07 17.65 15.19
C THR A 96 -0.90 16.28 15.85
N THR A 97 -1.99 15.51 15.92
CA THR A 97 -2.04 14.20 16.57
C THR A 97 -1.61 13.09 15.62
N GLN A 98 -0.49 12.44 15.91
CA GLN A 98 -0.04 11.26 15.17
C GLN A 98 -0.65 9.99 15.78
N VAL A 99 -1.68 9.44 15.14
CA VAL A 99 -2.31 8.15 15.52
C VAL A 99 -2.04 7.02 14.54
N GLY A 100 -1.19 7.28 13.54
CA GLY A 100 -0.94 6.37 12.43
C GLY A 100 -2.12 6.27 11.45
N SER A 101 -2.29 5.10 10.84
CA SER A 101 -3.35 4.81 9.87
C SER A 101 -4.74 4.83 10.51
N ILE A 102 -5.67 5.65 9.99
CA ILE A 102 -7.08 5.66 10.43
C ILE A 102 -7.97 4.72 9.60
N ALA A 103 -7.58 4.45 8.34
CA ALA A 103 -8.24 3.48 7.49
C ALA A 103 -7.21 2.80 6.59
N ALA A 104 -7.47 1.56 6.19
CA ALA A 104 -6.64 0.84 5.23
C ALA A 104 -7.51 -0.13 4.42
N GLY A 105 -7.06 -0.46 3.21
CA GLY A 105 -7.78 -1.37 2.35
C GLY A 105 -7.02 -1.65 1.06
N GLY A 106 -7.71 -2.31 0.14
CA GLY A 106 -7.14 -2.70 -1.13
C GLY A 106 -7.95 -3.80 -1.83
N ARG A 107 -7.40 -4.29 -2.95
CA ARG A 107 -7.99 -5.33 -3.80
C ARG A 107 -7.48 -6.72 -3.42
N TYR A 108 -8.39 -7.68 -3.27
CA TYR A 108 -8.12 -9.04 -2.78
C TYR A 108 -8.95 -10.09 -3.54
N ASP A 109 -8.57 -10.36 -4.78
CA ASP A 109 -9.41 -11.17 -5.68
C ASP A 109 -9.51 -12.66 -5.28
N ASN A 110 -8.49 -13.17 -4.59
CA ASN A 110 -8.41 -14.58 -4.22
C ASN A 110 -9.03 -14.89 -2.83
N LEU A 111 -9.21 -13.88 -1.98
CA LEU A 111 -9.54 -14.09 -0.57
C LEU A 111 -10.90 -14.76 -0.39
N ILE A 112 -11.92 -14.33 -1.15
CA ILE A 112 -13.25 -14.94 -1.09
C ILE A 112 -13.22 -16.36 -1.64
N GLY A 113 -12.47 -16.60 -2.71
CA GLY A 113 -12.33 -17.91 -3.33
C GLY A 113 -11.65 -18.96 -2.45
N MET A 114 -10.83 -18.54 -1.47
CA MET A 114 -10.24 -19.47 -0.49
C MET A 114 -11.28 -20.11 0.44
N TYR A 115 -12.43 -19.46 0.63
CA TYR A 115 -13.50 -19.92 1.52
C TYR A 115 -14.81 -20.25 0.78
N GLY A 116 -14.84 -20.07 -0.54
CA GLY A 116 -16.01 -20.26 -1.39
C GLY A 116 -15.74 -21.22 -2.55
N THR A 117 -16.76 -21.47 -3.36
CA THR A 117 -16.65 -22.33 -4.55
C THR A 117 -16.34 -21.55 -5.84
N LYS A 118 -16.33 -20.21 -5.77
CA LYS A 118 -16.13 -19.32 -6.92
C LYS A 118 -15.12 -18.25 -6.58
N GLN A 119 -14.29 -17.90 -7.56
CA GLN A 119 -13.45 -16.72 -7.47
C GLN A 119 -14.31 -15.47 -7.65
N VAL A 120 -14.23 -14.57 -6.68
CA VAL A 120 -14.98 -13.31 -6.65
C VAL A 120 -13.98 -12.17 -6.40
N PRO A 121 -13.66 -11.37 -7.43
CA PRO A 121 -12.80 -10.22 -7.26
C PRO A 121 -13.45 -9.21 -6.32
N ALA A 122 -12.66 -8.62 -5.42
CA ALA A 122 -13.18 -7.79 -4.35
C ALA A 122 -12.20 -6.67 -3.97
N VAL A 123 -12.77 -5.55 -3.55
CA VAL A 123 -12.07 -4.40 -2.97
C VAL A 123 -12.81 -3.98 -1.72
N GLY A 124 -12.07 -3.54 -0.70
CA GLY A 124 -12.67 -3.13 0.56
C GLY A 124 -11.78 -2.22 1.38
N VAL A 125 -12.38 -1.61 2.39
CA VAL A 125 -11.72 -0.70 3.33
C VAL A 125 -12.17 -1.01 4.74
N SER A 126 -11.24 -0.88 5.68
CA SER A 126 -11.50 -0.95 7.11
C SER A 126 -11.13 0.37 7.77
N LEU A 127 -11.95 0.80 8.73
CA LEU A 127 -11.77 2.03 9.50
C LEU A 127 -11.46 1.67 10.96
N GLY A 128 -10.38 2.21 11.50
CA GLY A 128 -10.04 2.11 12.92
C GLY A 128 -10.83 3.12 13.73
N ILE A 129 -12.03 2.74 14.16
CA ILE A 129 -12.97 3.63 14.86
C ILE A 129 -12.34 4.24 16.12
N GLU A 130 -11.56 3.48 16.88
CA GLU A 130 -10.88 3.96 18.10
C GLU A 130 -9.91 5.12 17.78
N ARG A 131 -9.20 5.03 16.65
CA ARG A 131 -8.28 6.10 16.23
C ARG A 131 -9.03 7.35 15.77
N VAL A 132 -10.18 7.17 15.12
CA VAL A 132 -11.04 8.29 14.72
C VAL A 132 -11.57 9.02 15.95
N PHE A 133 -12.06 8.31 16.96
CA PHE A 133 -12.49 8.92 18.22
C PHE A 133 -11.36 9.66 18.92
N ALA A 134 -10.16 9.06 19.03
CA ALA A 134 -9.01 9.70 19.64
C ALA A 134 -8.64 11.03 18.94
N ILE A 135 -8.70 11.06 17.60
CA ILE A 135 -8.49 12.31 16.84
C ILE A 135 -9.58 13.33 17.16
N MET A 136 -10.85 12.92 17.15
CA MET A 136 -11.98 13.82 17.40
C MET A 136 -11.91 14.46 18.78
N GLU A 137 -11.59 13.68 19.81
CA GLU A 137 -11.40 14.19 21.17
C GLU A 137 -10.25 15.18 21.26
N GLN A 138 -9.12 14.90 20.59
CA GLN A 138 -7.98 15.81 20.60
C GLN A 138 -8.29 17.12 19.87
N VAL A 139 -8.92 17.05 18.71
CA VAL A 139 -9.35 18.24 17.96
C VAL A 139 -10.32 19.10 18.79
N GLN A 140 -11.20 18.48 19.58
CA GLN A 140 -12.07 19.21 20.50
C GLN A 140 -11.30 19.89 21.64
N LYS A 141 -10.33 19.20 22.25
CA LYS A 141 -9.47 19.78 23.30
C LYS A 141 -8.68 20.98 22.77
N ASP A 142 -8.06 20.85 21.60
CA ASP A 142 -7.29 21.92 20.96
C ASP A 142 -8.19 23.13 20.68
N ARG A 143 -9.43 22.92 20.24
CA ARG A 143 -10.40 24.00 19.98
C ARG A 143 -10.83 24.73 21.25
N ASN A 144 -10.90 24.04 22.38
CA ASN A 144 -11.31 24.62 23.65
C ASN A 144 -10.19 25.38 24.37
N GLN A 145 -8.91 25.05 24.10
CA GLN A 145 -7.76 25.77 24.66
C GLN A 145 -7.45 27.10 23.95
N VAL A 146 -7.98 27.29 22.74
CA VAL A 146 -7.79 28.52 21.95
C VAL A 146 -8.90 29.57 22.24
N ARG A 147 -9.88 29.24 23.07
CA ARG A 147 -10.92 30.15 23.56
C ARG A 147 -10.64 30.57 24.99
#